data_AF-A0A254RYK4-F1
#
_entry.id   AF-A0A254RYK4-F1
#
_cell.length_a   1.000
_cell.length_b   1.000
_cell.length_c   1.000
_cell.angle_alpha   90.00
_cell.angle_beta   90.00
_cell.angle_gamma   90.00
#
_symmetry.space_group_name_H-M   'P 1'
#
loop_
_entity.id
_entity.type
_entity.pdbx_description
1 polymer ?
#
loop_
_entity_poly.entity_id
_entity_poly.type
_entity_poly.pdbx_seq_one_letter_code
_entity_poly.pdbx_strand_id
1 'polypeptide(L)' 'MPFINRPNGKFTNEEKVKMFHLMGGVAAVLALVCILLIETGAAGERRDLADMGLTAMIVMLAVSLIGAMYFKR' A
#
# COMPACT_ATOMS: atom_id res chain seq x y z
N MET A 1 -6.04 10.53 -16.12
CA MET A 1 -5.37 10.70 -14.81
C MET A 1 -6.43 11.17 -13.81
N PRO A 2 -6.88 10.36 -12.83
CA PRO A 2 -8.11 10.68 -12.10
C PRO A 2 -7.93 11.68 -10.94
N PHE A 3 -6.72 12.20 -10.72
CA PHE A 3 -6.42 13.11 -9.61
C PHE A 3 -6.37 14.60 -10.00
N ILE A 4 -6.75 14.96 -11.23
CA ILE A 4 -6.58 16.34 -11.72
C ILE A 4 -7.90 17.12 -11.59
N ASN A 5 -7.85 18.14 -10.73
CA ASN A 5 -8.69 19.32 -10.59
C ASN A 5 -10.08 19.19 -9.95
N ARG A 6 -10.13 19.43 -8.63
CA ARG A 6 -11.29 20.08 -7.99
C ARG A 6 -10.89 21.47 -7.47
N PRO A 7 -11.64 22.54 -7.77
CA PRO A 7 -11.31 23.92 -7.39
C PRO A 7 -11.32 24.19 -5.88
N ASN A 8 -11.77 23.25 -5.03
CA ASN A 8 -11.87 23.42 -3.57
C ASN A 8 -10.87 22.57 -2.74
N GLY A 9 -9.92 21.87 -3.36
CA GLY A 9 -8.75 21.25 -2.70
C GLY A 9 -9.00 20.20 -1.59
N LYS A 10 -10.25 19.89 -1.22
CA LYS A 10 -10.58 18.94 -0.15
C LYS A 10 -11.10 17.62 -0.73
N PHE A 11 -10.41 16.53 -0.40
CA PHE A 11 -10.86 15.16 -0.68
C PHE A 11 -12.09 14.80 0.13
N THR A 12 -13.11 14.22 -0.52
CA THR A 12 -14.27 13.66 0.19
C THR A 12 -13.88 12.39 0.96
N ASN A 13 -14.69 11.99 1.95
CA ASN A 13 -14.43 10.75 2.69
C ASN A 13 -14.47 9.52 1.78
N GLU A 14 -15.36 9.47 0.79
CA GLU A 14 -15.40 8.39 -0.21
C GLU A 14 -14.12 8.33 -1.06
N GLU A 15 -13.58 9.47 -1.46
CA GLU A 15 -12.32 9.53 -2.20
C GLU A 15 -11.14 9.07 -1.36
N LYS A 16 -11.11 9.43 -0.07
CA LYS A 16 -10.09 8.94 0.88
C LYS A 16 -10.18 7.43 1.04
N VAL A 17 -11.37 6.87 1.21
CA VAL A 17 -11.57 5.42 1.32
C VAL A 17 -11.10 4.70 0.05
N LYS A 18 -11.47 5.22 -1.13
CA LYS A 18 -10.97 4.68 -2.41
C LYS A 18 -9.44 4.76 -2.52
N MET A 19 -8.85 5.87 -2.07
CA MET A 19 -7.40 6.04 -2.06
C MET A 19 -6.72 5.02 -1.15
N PHE A 20 -7.22 4.81 0.07
CA PHE A 20 -6.69 3.79 0.97
C PHE A 20 -6.82 2.40 0.34
N HIS A 21 -7.99 2.01 -0.18
CA HIS A 21 -8.14 0.72 -0.85
C HIS A 21 -7.15 0.51 -2.00
N LEU A 22 -6.92 1.52 -2.84
CA LEU A 22 -5.96 1.44 -3.93
C LEU A 22 -4.53 1.28 -3.40
N MET A 23 -4.14 2.09 -2.41
CA MET A 23 -2.82 2.03 -1.79
C MET A 23 -2.57 0.69 -1.11
N GLY A 24 -3.53 0.18 -0.34
CA GLY A 24 -3.46 -1.14 0.28
C GLY A 24 -3.39 -2.26 -0.75
N GLY A 25 -4.18 -2.19 -1.82
CA GLY A 25 -4.12 -3.17 -2.90
C GLY A 25 -2.74 -3.23 -3.57
N VAL A 26 -2.15 -2.08 -3.91
CA VAL A 26 -0.79 -2.03 -4.48
C VAL A 26 0.26 -2.55 -3.50
N ALA A 27 0.17 -2.16 -2.23
CA ALA A 27 1.08 -2.65 -1.19
C ALA A 27 0.97 -4.18 -1.02
N ALA A 28 -0.23 -4.76 -1.14
CA ALA A 28 -0.43 -6.21 -1.04
C ALA A 28 0.28 -6.96 -2.16
N VAL A 29 0.16 -6.47 -3.39
CA VAL A 29 0.83 -7.07 -4.56
C VAL A 29 2.34 -6.99 -4.43
N LEU A 30 2.87 -5.83 -4.01
CA LEU A 30 4.32 -5.65 -3.80
C LEU A 30 4.84 -6.53 -2.65
N ALA A 31 4.10 -6.64 -1.55
CA ALA A 31 4.44 -7.54 -0.45
C ALA A 31 4.52 -8.99 -0.91
N LEU A 32 3.56 -9.44 -1.73
CA LEU A 32 3.57 -10.79 -2.30
C LEU A 32 4.82 -11.04 -3.15
N VAL A 33 5.20 -10.06 -3.99
CA VAL A 33 6.41 -10.16 -4.82
C VAL A 33 7.66 -10.25 -3.95
N CYS A 34 7.77 -9.42 -2.91
CA CYS A 34 8.88 -9.49 -1.95
C CYS A 34 8.97 -10.88 -1.29
N ILE A 35 7.84 -11.42 -0.81
CA ILE A 35 7.79 -12.76 -0.22
C ILE A 35 8.27 -13.80 -1.22
N LEU A 36 7.78 -13.78 -2.47
CA LEU A 36 8.20 -14.71 -3.50
C LEU A 36 9.71 -14.62 -3.77
N LEU A 37 10.28 -13.42 -3.86
CA LEU A 37 11.73 -13.22 -4.05
C LEU A 37 12.55 -13.76 -2.87
N ILE A 38 12.06 -13.62 -1.63
CA ILE A 38 12.72 -14.10 -0.42
C ILE A 38 12.65 -15.64 -0.33
N GLU A 39 11.46 -16.21 -0.51
CA GLU A 39 11.19 -17.64 -0.38
C GLU A 39 11.84 -18.47 -1.50
N THR A 40 11.85 -17.95 -2.72
CA THR A 40 12.52 -18.62 -3.86
C THR A 40 14.04 -18.44 -3.86
N GLY A 41 14.59 -17.63 -2.95
CA GLY A 41 16.02 -17.30 -2.90
C GLY A 41 16.48 -16.35 -4.01
N ALA A 42 15.57 -15.89 -4.88
CA ALA A 42 15.88 -14.95 -5.96
C ALA A 42 16.36 -13.57 -5.46
N ALA A 43 16.06 -13.22 -4.21
CA ALA A 43 16.59 -12.01 -3.57
C ALA A 43 18.12 -12.06 -3.37
N GLY A 44 18.73 -13.25 -3.30
CA GLY A 44 20.18 -13.44 -3.18
C GLY A 44 20.82 -12.56 -2.11
N GLU A 45 21.85 -11.81 -2.49
CA GLU A 45 22.59 -10.87 -1.62
C GLU A 45 21.78 -9.63 -1.18
N ARG A 46 20.60 -9.41 -1.77
CA ARG A 46 19.72 -8.27 -1.45
C ARG A 46 18.60 -8.66 -0.48
N ARG A 47 18.69 -9.81 0.20
CA ARG A 47 17.67 -10.31 1.12
C ARG A 47 17.28 -9.29 2.19
N ASP A 48 18.25 -8.64 2.83
CA ASP A 48 17.99 -7.63 3.86
C ASP A 48 17.17 -6.43 3.32
N LEU A 49 17.43 -6.04 2.08
CA LEU A 49 16.68 -4.98 1.40
C LEU A 49 15.24 -5.43 1.10
N ALA A 50 15.06 -6.69 0.69
CA ALA A 50 13.75 -7.28 0.46
C ALA A 50 12.94 -7.42 1.76
N ASP A 51 13.57 -7.83 2.86
CA ASP A 51 12.95 -7.94 4.18
C ASP A 51 12.54 -6.57 4.74
N MET A 52 13.39 -5.55 4.57
CA MET A 52 13.05 -4.16 4.92
C MET A 52 11.88 -3.64 4.08
N GLY A 53 11.89 -3.90 2.77
CA GLY A 53 10.80 -3.55 1.86
C GLY A 53 9.49 -4.24 2.23
N LEU A 54 9.53 -5.53 2.56
CA LEU A 54 8.39 -6.31 3.00
C LEU A 54 7.79 -5.73 4.29
N THR A 55 8.64 -5.39 5.26
CA THR A 55 8.22 -4.77 6.52
C THR A 55 7.49 -3.45 6.28
N ALA A 56 8.03 -2.60 5.40
CA ALA A 56 7.37 -1.35 5.03
C ALA A 56 5.99 -1.57 4.36
N MET A 57 5.86 -2.59 3.51
CA MET A 57 4.58 -2.91 2.87
C MET A 57 3.52 -3.40 3.87
N ILE A 58 3.93 -4.20 4.87
CA ILE A 58 3.02 -4.65 5.95
C ILE A 58 2.46 -3.45 6.73
N VAL A 59 3.30 -2.46 7.05
CA VAL A 59 2.86 -1.22 7.71
C VAL A 59 1.86 -0.46 6.83
N MET A 60 2.13 -0.34 5.53
CA MET A 60 1.23 0.33 4.59
C MET A 60 -0.13 -0.37 4.49
N LEU A 61 -0.16 -1.71 4.52
CA LEU A 61 -1.39 -2.50 4.54
C LEU A 61 -2.21 -2.22 5.81
N ALA A 62 -1.57 -2.18 6.97
CA ALA A 62 -2.23 -1.88 8.24
C ALA A 62 -2.82 -0.46 8.25
N VAL A 63 -2.04 0.54 7.83
CA VAL A 63 -2.48 1.94 7.75
C VAL A 63 -3.61 2.10 6.74
N SER A 64 -3.53 1.42 5.60
CA SER A 64 -4.60 1.41 4.60
C SER A 64 -5.91 0.87 5.15
N LEU A 65 -5.85 -0.26 5.88
CA LEU A 65 -7.04 -0.86 6.48
C LEU A 65 -7.67 0.08 7.52
N ILE A 66 -6.86 0.64 8.42
CA ILE A 66 -7.32 1.56 9.46
C ILE A 66 -7.90 2.84 8.84
N GLY A 67 -7.21 3.43 7.86
CA GLY A 67 -7.69 4.61 7.14
C GLY A 67 -9.02 4.36 6.44
N ALA A 68 -9.14 3.25 5.72
CA ALA A 68 -10.39 2.86 5.08
C ALA A 68 -11.53 2.68 6.09
N MET A 69 -11.28 2.03 7.24
CA MET A 69 -12.30 1.87 8.29
C MET A 69 -12.69 3.20 8.95
N TYR A 70 -11.72 4.08 9.20
CA TYR A 70 -11.95 5.37 9.86
C TYR A 70 -12.81 6.29 9.01
N PHE A 71 -12.53 6.40 7.70
CA PHE A 71 -13.27 7.29 6.79
C PHE A 71 -14.54 6.67 6.20
N LYS A 72 -14.78 5.37 6.43
CA LYS A 72 -16.03 4.68 6.05
C LYS A 72 -17.15 4.90 7.08
N ARG A 73 -16.82 5.33 8.30
CA ARG A 73 -17.78 5.85 9.29
C ARG A 73 -18.14 7.30 8.98
#